data_AF-A0A1G1KR66-F1
#
_entry.id   AF-A0A1G1KR66-F1
#
_cell.length_a   1.000
_cell.length_b   1.000
_cell.length_c   1.000
_cell.angle_alpha   90.00
_cell.angle_beta   90.00
_cell.angle_gamma   90.00
#
_symmetry.space_group_name_H-M   'P 1'
#
loop_
_entity.id
_entity.type
_entity.pdbx_description
1 polymer ?
#
loop_
_entity_poly.entity_id
_entity_poly.type
_entity_poly.pdbx_seq_one_letter_code
_entity_poly.pdbx_strand_id
1 'polypeptide(L)' 'MWDQFKDSGKLMQLARDENFRKFLSNPKVQELMQDEEFKKAVQEKNMASLMANPIFSELVQDPEMRSSLEKFGKNLK' A
#
# COMPACT_ATOMS: atom_id res chain seq x y z
N MET A 1 20.40 -1.59 14.97
CA MET A 1 19.81 -0.60 14.06
C MET A 1 19.88 -1.01 12.59
N TRP A 2 20.89 -1.79 12.15
CA TRP A 2 20.92 -2.38 10.80
C TRP A 2 20.19 -3.73 10.64
N ASP A 3 19.82 -4.41 11.73
CA ASP A 3 19.08 -5.67 11.70
C ASP A 3 17.58 -5.53 11.37
N GLN A 4 17.01 -4.32 11.45
CA GLN A 4 15.59 -4.08 11.15
C GLN A 4 15.30 -4.17 9.64
N PHE A 5 16.33 -4.05 8.80
CA PHE A 5 16.24 -4.29 7.36
C PHE A 5 16.35 -5.78 6.97
N LYS A 6 16.66 -6.69 7.91
CA LYS A 6 16.73 -8.14 7.66
C LYS A 6 15.38 -8.87 7.68
N ASP A 7 14.28 -8.16 7.94
CA ASP A 7 12.96 -8.61 7.46
C ASP A 7 12.84 -8.46 5.91
N SER A 8 13.98 -8.29 5.23
CA SER A 8 14.17 -8.37 3.79
C SER A 8 13.55 -9.61 3.16
N GLY A 9 13.35 -10.70 3.89
CA GLY A 9 12.60 -11.87 3.40
C GLY A 9 11.18 -11.52 2.95
N LYS A 10 10.42 -10.80 3.79
CA LYS A 10 9.06 -10.35 3.45
C LYS A 10 9.04 -9.28 2.38
N LEU A 11 9.96 -8.31 2.43
CA LEU A 11 10.09 -7.29 1.38
C LEU A 11 10.49 -7.91 0.03
N MET A 12 11.38 -8.91 0.01
CA MET A 12 11.75 -9.63 -1.20
C MET A 12 10.62 -10.53 -1.71
N GLN A 13 9.82 -11.12 -0.82
CA GLN A 13 8.61 -11.86 -1.20
C GLN A 13 7.58 -10.91 -1.84
N LEU A 14 7.32 -9.75 -1.21
CA LEU A 14 6.45 -8.72 -1.78
C LEU A 14 6.98 -8.22 -3.13
N ALA A 15 8.28 -7.94 -3.24
CA ALA A 15 8.89 -7.48 -4.48
C ALA A 15 8.78 -8.52 -5.63
N ARG A 16 8.63 -9.81 -5.31
CA ARG A 16 8.41 -10.89 -6.27
C ARG A 16 6.92 -11.19 -6.52
N ASP A 17 6.02 -10.68 -5.69
CA ASP A 17 4.57 -10.87 -5.85
C ASP A 17 4.05 -10.02 -7.01
N GLU A 18 3.49 -10.66 -8.03
CA GLU A 18 2.97 -9.97 -9.21
C GLU A 18 1.78 -9.06 -8.89
N ASN A 19 0.94 -9.40 -7.92
CA ASN A 19 -0.18 -8.55 -7.50
C ASN A 19 0.34 -7.31 -6.78
N PHE A 20 1.41 -7.45 -5.97
CA PHE A 20 2.06 -6.31 -5.35
C PHE A 20 2.72 -5.39 -6.40
N ARG A 21 3.38 -5.96 -7.41
CA ARG A 21 3.95 -5.18 -8.52
C ARG A 21 2.87 -4.48 -9.34
N LYS A 22 1.75 -5.14 -9.63
CA LYS A 22 0.59 -4.52 -10.32
C LYS A 22 0.00 -3.39 -9.50
N PHE A 23 -0.15 -3.60 -8.19
CA PHE A 23 -0.61 -2.57 -7.27
C PHE A 23 0.31 -1.33 -7.29
N LEU A 24 1.64 -1.51 -7.18
CA LEU A 24 2.61 -0.40 -7.24
C LEU A 24 2.72 0.27 -8.63
N SER A 25 2.35 -0.45 -9.68
CA SER A 25 2.36 0.09 -11.05
C SER A 25 1.10 0.91 -11.36
N ASN A 26 0.08 0.86 -10.50
CA ASN A 26 -1.13 1.66 -10.69
C ASN A 26 -0.80 3.16 -10.51
N PRO A 27 -1.11 4.03 -11.50
CA PRO A 27 -0.83 5.46 -11.41
C PRO A 27 -1.40 6.14 -10.17
N LYS A 28 -2.61 5.76 -9.73
CA LYS A 28 -3.24 6.31 -8.52
C LYS A 28 -2.48 5.93 -7.25
N VAL A 29 -1.88 4.73 -7.21
CA VAL A 29 -1.02 4.33 -6.08
C VAL A 29 0.26 5.15 -6.08
N GLN A 30 0.85 5.42 -7.25
CA GLN A 30 2.02 6.28 -7.35
C GLN A 30 1.72 7.71 -6.90
N GLU A 31 0.56 8.24 -7.29
CA GLU A 31 0.06 9.55 -6.86
C GLU A 31 -0.16 9.58 -5.35
N LEU A 32 -0.84 8.58 -4.78
CA LEU A 32 -1.06 8.44 -3.35
C LEU A 32 0.26 8.35 -2.55
N MET A 33 1.27 7.66 -3.09
CA MET A 33 2.60 7.58 -2.47
C MET A 33 3.36 8.91 -2.52
N GLN A 34 2.95 9.85 -3.36
CA GLN A 34 3.53 11.21 -3.41
C GLN A 34 2.73 12.20 -2.55
N ASP A 35 1.50 11.87 -2.18
CA ASP A 35 0.63 12.69 -1.34
C ASP A 35 1.17 12.81 0.10
N GLU A 36 1.53 14.02 0.50
CA GLU A 36 2.10 14.31 1.82
C GLU A 36 1.07 14.18 2.96
N GLU A 37 -0.20 14.46 2.69
CA GLU A 37 -1.27 14.32 3.69
C GLU A 37 -1.54 12.83 3.98
N PHE A 38 -1.53 12.00 2.94
CA PHE A 38 -1.58 10.56 3.09
C PHE A 38 -0.39 10.03 3.89
N LYS A 39 0.85 10.43 3.55
CA LYS A 39 2.05 10.03 4.30
C LYS A 39 1.94 10.42 5.77
N LYS A 40 1.50 11.64 6.05
CA LYS A 40 1.29 12.12 7.42
C LYS A 40 0.22 11.31 8.14
N ALA A 41 -0.92 11.06 7.50
CA ALA A 41 -2.00 10.27 8.07
C ALA A 41 -1.57 8.83 8.39
N VAL A 42 -0.73 8.21 7.53
CA VAL A 42 -0.13 6.89 7.80
C VAL A 42 0.80 6.95 9.00
N GLN A 43 1.68 7.96 9.07
CA GLN A 43 2.62 8.13 10.18
C GLN A 43 1.90 8.33 11.52
N GLU A 44 0.84 9.13 11.51
CA GLU A 44 -0.02 9.39 12.68
C GLU A 44 -0.99 8.23 12.98
N LYS A 45 -1.05 7.21 12.11
CA LYS A 45 -2.03 6.10 12.17
C LYS A 45 -3.49 6.60 12.19
N ASN A 46 -3.74 7.74 11.56
CA ASN A 46 -5.04 8.41 11.53
C ASN A 46 -5.91 7.85 10.39
N MET A 47 -6.68 6.80 10.70
CA MET A 47 -7.57 6.14 9.73
C MET A 47 -8.65 7.07 9.17
N ALA A 48 -9.12 8.05 9.96
CA ALA A 48 -10.12 9.01 9.49
C ALA A 48 -9.55 9.90 8.37
N SER A 49 -8.32 10.41 8.54
CA SER A 49 -7.62 11.17 7.52
C SER A 49 -7.28 10.33 6.28
N LEU A 50 -6.92 9.05 6.46
CA LEU A 50 -6.70 8.15 5.33
C LEU A 50 -7.99 7.96 4.51
N MET A 51 -9.12 7.71 5.16
CA MET A 51 -10.42 7.53 4.48
C MET A 51 -10.96 8.83 3.87
N ALA A 52 -10.56 9.99 4.42
CA ALA A 52 -10.90 11.30 3.86
C ALA A 52 -10.03 11.68 2.65
N ASN A 53 -8.87 11.03 2.44
CA ASN A 53 -8.04 11.27 1.27
C ASN A 53 -8.77 10.79 0.00
N PRO A 54 -9.03 11.67 -0.99
CA PRO A 54 -9.84 11.32 -2.16
C PRO A 54 -9.17 10.25 -3.04
N ILE A 55 -7.84 10.31 -3.21
CA ILE A 55 -7.09 9.33 -4.00
C ILE A 55 -7.18 7.95 -3.34
N PHE A 56 -7.02 7.89 -2.00
CA PHE A 56 -7.18 6.65 -1.25
C PHE A 56 -8.61 6.11 -1.34
N SER A 57 -9.61 6.97 -1.21
CA SER A 57 -11.03 6.61 -1.32
C SER A 57 -11.37 6.00 -2.69
N GLU A 58 -10.85 6.59 -3.77
CA GLU A 58 -11.01 6.05 -5.11
C GLU A 58 -10.30 4.70 -5.28
N LEU A 59 -9.09 4.56 -4.73
CA LEU A 59 -8.32 3.31 -4.78
C LEU A 59 -9.01 2.15 -4.08
N VAL A 60 -9.68 2.37 -2.94
CA VAL A 60 -10.40 1.30 -2.22
C VAL A 60 -11.77 0.97 -2.83
N GLN A 61 -12.32 1.89 -3.63
CA GLN A 61 -13.55 1.67 -4.39
C GLN A 61 -13.29 0.93 -5.72
N ASP A 62 -12.06 0.99 -6.24
CA ASP A 62 -11.65 0.24 -7.42
C ASP A 62 -11.64 -1.29 -7.13
N PRO A 63 -12.50 -2.08 -7.81
CA PRO A 63 -12.60 -3.52 -7.57
C PRO A 63 -11.31 -4.30 -7.85
N GLU A 64 -10.51 -3.87 -8.84
CA GLU A 64 -9.24 -4.52 -9.18
C GLU A 64 -8.21 -4.28 -8.07
N MET A 65 -8.17 -3.06 -7.55
CA MET A 65 -7.28 -2.69 -6.45
C MET A 65 -7.68 -3.38 -5.16
N ARG A 66 -8.98 -3.44 -4.86
CA ARG A 66 -9.49 -4.20 -3.71
C ARG A 66 -9.13 -5.68 -3.81
N SER A 67 -9.27 -6.30 -4.99
CA SER A 67 -8.87 -7.70 -5.21
C SER A 67 -7.37 -7.89 -5.00
N SER A 68 -6.55 -6.96 -5.50
CA SER A 68 -5.09 -7.01 -5.36
C SER A 68 -4.65 -6.86 -3.90
N LEU A 69 -5.27 -5.91 -3.17
CA LEU A 69 -5.07 -5.69 -1.73
C LEU A 69 -5.41 -6.94 -0.91
N GLU A 70 -6.56 -7.57 -1.18
CA GLU A 70 -6.98 -8.79 -0.49
C GLU A 70 -6.04 -9.98 -0.77
N LYS A 71 -5.57 -10.12 -2.02
CA LYS A 71 -4.69 -11.21 -2.43
C LYS A 71 -3.32 -11.11 -1.76
N PHE A 72 -2.65 -9.96 -1.82
CA PHE A 72 -1.36 -9.84 -1.14
C PHE A 72 -1.52 -9.85 0.39
N GLY A 73 -2.61 -9.30 0.93
CA GLY A 73 -2.86 -9.29 2.38
C GLY A 73 -3.00 -10.70 2.96
N LYS A 74 -3.51 -11.65 2.17
CA LYS A 74 -3.51 -13.09 2.51
C LYS A 74 -2.11 -13.70 2.45
N ASN A 75 -1.23 -13.23 1.56
CA ASN A 75 0.15 -13.70 1.43
C ASN A 75 1.08 -13.17 2.55
N LEU A 76 0.62 -12.21 3.36
CA LEU A 76 1.39 -11.60 4.46
C LEU A 76 1.12 -12.20 5.86
N LYS A 77 0.04 -12.98 6.01
CA LYS A 77 -0.31 -13.72 7.24
C LYS A 77 0.46 -15.03 7.31
#